data_AF-A0A849UUY0-F1
#
_entry.id   AF-A0A849UUY0-F1
#
_cell.length_a   1.000
_cell.length_b   1.000
_cell.length_c   1.000
_cell.angle_alpha   90.00
_cell.angle_beta   90.00
_cell.angle_gamma   90.00
#
_symmetry.space_group_name_H-M   'P 1'
#
loop_
_entity.id
_entity.type
_entity.pdbx_description
1 polymer ?
#
loop_
_entity_poly.entity_id
_entity_poly.type
_entity_poly.pdbx_seq_one_letter_code
_entity_poly.pdbx_strand_id
1 'polypeptide(L)'
;MRIFKTTLPNNSILNTSHKEYSYVDSFRGVLKDIENNITSVDIAKAFFSSGPKWVGKLFNLRNKLVSVFGLKTSGNLVDRQQQLENFKCEPGEQLGLFKVFNKTDNEVILGEDDKHLNFRVSLFLDKSKTDKTKKDLTISTTVEFNNLFGRLYFLPVRPFHKFIVPTMLKGIIKEVENQRNLYERKKRTTKSGHCTETHNKQIIDRN
;
A
#
# COMPACT_ATOMS: atom_id res chain seq x y z
N MET A 1 -16.04 -6.89 -4.10
CA MET A 1 -15.69 -5.48 -3.81
C MET A 1 -15.53 -4.70 -5.10
N ARG A 2 -16.17 -3.54 -5.18
CA ARG A 2 -16.17 -2.69 -6.38
C ARG A 2 -15.04 -1.67 -6.29
N ILE A 3 -14.29 -1.51 -7.37
CA ILE A 3 -13.26 -0.49 -7.53
C ILE A 3 -13.74 0.48 -8.61
N PHE A 4 -13.55 1.77 -8.39
CA PHE A 4 -13.97 2.82 -9.29
C PHE A 4 -12.77 3.60 -9.77
N LYS A 5 -12.76 3.97 -11.05
CA LYS A 5 -11.82 4.99 -11.52
C LYS A 5 -12.26 6.34 -10.98
N THR A 6 -11.31 7.16 -10.54
CA THR A 6 -11.56 8.49 -9.98
C THR A 6 -10.46 9.45 -10.43
N THR A 7 -10.46 10.67 -9.87
CA THR A 7 -9.43 11.69 -10.06
C THR A 7 -8.47 11.69 -8.86
N LEU A 8 -7.31 12.35 -9.03
CA LEU A 8 -6.39 12.59 -7.93
C LEU A 8 -7.14 13.36 -6.82
N PRO A 9 -7.12 12.90 -5.54
CA PRO A 9 -7.80 13.60 -4.46
C PRO A 9 -7.27 15.03 -4.29
N ASN A 10 -8.17 16.00 -4.06
CA ASN A 10 -7.80 17.41 -3.88
C ASN A 10 -6.88 17.64 -2.67
N ASN A 11 -7.06 16.85 -1.62
CA ASN A 11 -6.28 16.96 -0.39
C ASN A 11 -5.04 16.04 -0.38
N SER A 12 -4.72 15.39 -1.50
CA SER A 12 -3.49 14.60 -1.62
C SER A 12 -2.28 15.54 -1.69
N ILE A 13 -1.18 15.13 -1.07
CA ILE A 13 0.15 15.76 -1.17
C ILE A 13 0.55 15.95 -2.64
N LEU A 14 0.19 15.01 -3.53
CA LEU A 14 0.50 15.10 -4.95
C LEU A 14 -0.31 16.20 -5.68
N ASN A 15 -1.39 16.68 -5.08
CA ASN A 15 -2.25 17.72 -5.66
C ASN A 15 -2.01 19.12 -5.04
N THR A 16 -1.33 19.20 -3.89
CA THR A 16 -1.14 20.45 -3.14
C THR A 16 -0.26 21.49 -3.87
N SER A 17 0.54 21.07 -4.85
CA SER A 17 1.49 21.94 -5.56
C SER A 17 0.98 22.48 -6.92
N HIS A 18 -0.28 22.21 -7.30
CA HIS A 18 -0.82 22.49 -8.64
C HIS A 18 0.08 21.96 -9.77
N LYS A 19 0.87 20.93 -9.47
CA LYS A 19 1.83 20.36 -10.41
C LYS A 19 1.08 19.62 -11.53
N GLU A 20 1.41 19.95 -12.77
CA GLU A 20 0.93 19.18 -13.91
C GLU A 20 1.81 17.93 -14.12
N TYR A 21 1.16 16.78 -14.23
CA TYR A 21 1.84 15.51 -14.50
C TYR A 21 1.60 15.08 -15.94
N SER A 22 2.60 14.44 -16.55
CA SER A 22 2.48 13.90 -17.91
C SER A 22 1.46 12.75 -18.00
N TYR A 23 1.24 12.05 -16.89
CA TYR A 23 0.18 11.05 -16.75
C TYR A 23 -0.32 11.03 -15.31
N VAL A 24 -1.65 10.87 -15.17
CA VAL A 24 -2.31 10.59 -13.90
C VAL A 24 -3.36 9.51 -14.11
N ASP A 25 -3.40 8.53 -13.22
CA ASP A 25 -4.60 7.74 -12.99
C ASP A 25 -4.89 7.58 -11.50
N SER A 26 -6.15 7.31 -11.18
CA SER A 26 -6.57 7.13 -9.80
C SER A 26 -7.71 6.12 -9.72
N PHE A 27 -7.65 5.26 -8.72
CA PHE A 27 -8.64 4.23 -8.46
C PHE A 27 -9.01 4.22 -6.98
N ARG A 28 -10.32 4.14 -6.71
CA ARG A 28 -10.88 4.16 -5.36
C ARG A 28 -11.57 2.85 -5.03
N GLY A 29 -11.34 2.37 -3.81
CA GLY A 29 -12.07 1.29 -3.17
C GLY A 29 -12.54 1.73 -1.79
N VAL A 30 -13.50 1.00 -1.25
CA VAL A 30 -14.03 1.25 0.09
C VAL A 30 -13.59 0.11 0.99
N LEU A 31 -13.05 0.45 2.16
CA LEU A 31 -12.67 -0.51 3.19
C LEU A 31 -13.44 -0.22 4.48
N LYS A 32 -13.67 -1.27 5.26
CA LYS A 32 -14.32 -1.16 6.58
C LYS A 32 -13.29 -0.81 7.64
N ASP A 33 -13.54 0.25 8.39
CA ASP A 33 -12.70 0.71 9.50
C ASP A 33 -13.57 1.24 10.65
N ILE A 34 -14.27 0.32 11.33
CA ILE A 34 -15.27 0.66 12.36
C ILE A 34 -14.64 1.43 13.53
N GLU A 35 -13.41 1.09 13.92
CA GLU A 35 -12.70 1.71 15.04
C GLU A 35 -11.77 2.86 14.59
N ASN A 36 -11.77 3.20 13.30
CA ASN A 36 -10.95 4.26 12.72
C ASN A 36 -9.44 4.12 13.06
N ASN A 37 -8.91 2.91 13.05
CA ASN A 37 -7.53 2.63 13.47
C ASN A 37 -6.59 2.26 12.32
N ILE A 38 -7.10 2.13 11.09
CA ILE A 38 -6.27 1.83 9.92
C ILE A 38 -5.51 3.10 9.52
N THR A 39 -4.19 2.98 9.50
CA THR A 39 -3.25 4.06 9.16
C THR A 39 -2.75 3.92 7.73
N SER A 40 -2.16 4.98 7.20
CA SER A 40 -1.48 4.95 5.90
C SER A 40 -0.31 3.94 5.84
N VAL A 41 0.34 3.66 6.98
CA VAL A 41 1.42 2.66 7.09
C VAL A 41 0.88 1.24 6.92
N ASP A 42 -0.28 0.93 7.49
CA ASP A 42 -0.94 -0.37 7.31
C ASP A 42 -1.26 -0.61 5.82
N ILE A 43 -1.74 0.43 5.14
CA ILE A 43 -2.00 0.40 3.70
C ILE A 43 -0.70 0.22 2.92
N ALA A 44 0.38 0.91 3.28
CA ALA A 44 1.67 0.76 2.62
C ALA A 44 2.24 -0.66 2.77
N LYS A 45 2.16 -1.24 3.97
CA LYS A 45 2.57 -2.65 4.19
C LYS A 45 1.72 -3.61 3.37
N ALA A 46 0.40 -3.42 3.35
CA ALA A 46 -0.51 -4.20 2.52
C ALA A 46 -0.24 -4.02 1.01
N PHE A 47 0.17 -2.83 0.56
CA PHE A 47 0.57 -2.58 -0.83
C PHE A 47 1.72 -3.49 -1.27
N PHE A 48 2.70 -3.69 -0.40
CA PHE A 48 3.87 -4.53 -0.70
C PHE A 48 3.60 -6.04 -0.64
N SER A 49 2.58 -6.47 0.10
CA SER A 49 2.18 -7.88 0.23
C SER A 49 1.05 -8.31 -0.72
N SER A 50 0.28 -7.36 -1.26
CA SER A 50 -0.95 -7.64 -2.03
C SER A 50 -0.79 -7.63 -3.55
N GLY A 51 0.42 -7.41 -4.05
CA GLY A 51 0.70 -7.39 -5.49
C GLY A 51 0.40 -8.72 -6.18
N PRO A 52 -0.17 -8.74 -7.39
CA PRO A 52 -0.34 -9.98 -8.15
C PRO A 52 1.00 -10.68 -8.37
N LYS A 53 1.07 -11.99 -8.16
CA LYS A 53 2.33 -12.76 -8.28
C LYS A 53 3.00 -12.61 -9.66
N TRP A 54 2.22 -12.39 -10.72
CA TRP A 54 2.75 -12.17 -12.08
C TRP A 54 3.40 -10.79 -12.26
N VAL A 55 3.00 -9.78 -11.47
CA VAL A 55 3.65 -8.47 -11.47
C VAL A 55 5.08 -8.60 -10.95
N GLY A 56 5.32 -9.47 -9.96
CA GLY A 56 6.68 -9.84 -9.54
C GLY A 56 7.51 -10.44 -10.67
N LYS A 57 6.90 -11.30 -11.52
CA LYS A 57 7.58 -11.85 -12.71
C LYS A 57 7.90 -10.78 -13.75
N LEU A 58 7.01 -9.81 -13.96
CA LEU A 58 7.27 -8.66 -14.85
C LEU A 58 8.37 -7.75 -14.32
N PHE A 59 8.41 -7.50 -13.01
CA PHE A 59 9.52 -6.75 -12.41
C PHE A 59 10.85 -7.48 -12.60
N ASN A 60 10.86 -8.81 -12.45
CA ASN A 60 12.07 -9.61 -12.71
C ASN A 60 12.47 -9.58 -14.18
N LEU A 61 11.51 -9.64 -15.11
CA LEU A 61 11.78 -9.50 -16.54
C LEU A 61 12.32 -8.10 -16.86
N ARG A 62 11.69 -7.04 -16.36
CA ARG A 62 12.16 -5.66 -16.48
C ARG A 62 13.58 -5.54 -15.96
N ASN A 63 13.84 -6.00 -14.74
CA ASN A 63 15.16 -5.98 -14.12
C ASN A 63 16.19 -6.74 -14.96
N LYS A 64 15.82 -7.88 -15.56
CA LYS A 64 16.71 -8.63 -16.47
C LYS A 64 17.02 -7.83 -17.74
N LEU A 65 16.02 -7.23 -18.38
CA LEU A 65 16.19 -6.40 -19.58
C LEU A 65 17.02 -5.15 -19.30
N VAL A 66 16.86 -4.54 -18.11
CA VAL A 66 17.56 -3.30 -17.73
C VAL A 66 18.89 -3.53 -16.99
N SER A 67 19.18 -4.75 -16.55
CA SER A 67 20.44 -5.09 -15.86
C SER A 67 21.68 -4.85 -16.73
N VAL A 68 21.52 -4.96 -18.06
CA VAL A 68 22.56 -4.63 -19.05
C VAL A 68 22.87 -3.13 -19.09
N PHE A 69 21.96 -2.28 -18.61
CA PHE A 69 22.09 -0.82 -18.58
C PHE A 69 22.49 -0.27 -17.20
N GLY A 70 22.95 -1.11 -16.27
CA GLY A 70 23.46 -0.68 -14.96
C GLY A 70 22.40 -0.16 -13.99
N LEU A 71 21.15 -0.58 -14.14
CA LEU A 71 20.03 -0.17 -13.27
C LEU A 71 19.95 -1.07 -12.02
N LYS A 72 19.70 -0.45 -10.85
CA LYS A 72 19.63 -1.12 -9.54
C LYS A 72 18.62 -2.28 -9.58
N THR A 73 19.10 -3.49 -9.35
CA THR A 73 18.27 -4.70 -9.30
C THR A 73 17.73 -4.91 -7.88
N SER A 74 16.46 -5.31 -7.77
CA SER A 74 15.80 -5.63 -6.51
C SER A 74 16.31 -6.99 -5.98
N GLY A 75 16.66 -7.09 -4.70
CA GLY A 75 17.25 -8.27 -4.06
C GLY A 75 16.36 -9.53 -3.99
N ASN A 76 16.93 -10.63 -3.45
CA ASN A 76 16.32 -11.97 -3.39
C ASN A 76 14.98 -12.03 -2.61
N LEU A 77 14.16 -13.06 -2.86
CA LEU A 77 12.82 -13.19 -2.27
C LEU A 77 12.81 -13.40 -0.74
N VAL A 78 13.83 -14.05 -0.17
CA VAL A 78 13.99 -14.24 1.29
C VAL A 78 14.32 -12.91 1.97
N ASP A 79 15.13 -12.08 1.33
CA ASP A 79 15.48 -10.72 1.77
C ASP A 79 14.22 -9.83 1.79
N ARG A 80 13.27 -10.02 0.87
CA ARG A 80 12.05 -9.21 0.79
C ARG A 80 11.12 -9.30 2.00
N GLN A 81 10.92 -10.49 2.57
CA GLN A 81 10.04 -10.65 3.75
C GLN A 81 10.66 -9.95 4.96
N GLN A 82 11.95 -10.19 5.21
CA GLN A 82 12.68 -9.55 6.29
C GLN A 82 12.75 -8.02 6.13
N GLN A 83 12.96 -7.55 4.89
CA GLN A 83 12.89 -6.11 4.58
C GLN A 83 11.50 -5.53 4.87
N LEU A 84 10.43 -6.25 4.53
CA LEU A 84 9.06 -5.79 4.80
C LEU A 84 8.74 -5.76 6.30
N GLU A 85 9.24 -6.71 7.09
CA GLU A 85 9.10 -6.73 8.55
C GLU A 85 9.79 -5.52 9.20
N ASN A 86 10.97 -5.16 8.70
CA ASN A 86 11.75 -4.01 9.18
C ASN A 86 11.31 -2.67 8.60
N PHE A 87 10.45 -2.67 7.58
CA PHE A 87 10.00 -1.45 6.90
C PHE A 87 9.05 -0.64 7.79
N LYS A 88 9.50 0.55 8.20
CA LYS A 88 8.73 1.48 9.05
C LYS A 88 7.94 2.50 8.24
N CYS A 89 8.16 2.53 6.92
CA CYS A 89 7.52 3.47 6.01
C CYS A 89 7.87 4.92 6.34
N GLU A 90 9.13 5.18 6.70
CA GLU A 90 9.62 6.54 6.93
C GLU A 90 10.16 7.18 5.65
N PRO A 91 10.00 8.50 5.45
CA PRO A 91 10.61 9.19 4.31
C PRO A 91 12.11 8.88 4.19
N GLY A 92 12.54 8.48 2.99
CA GLY A 92 13.90 8.03 2.71
C GLY A 92 14.09 6.51 2.71
N GLU A 93 13.22 5.75 3.39
CA GLU A 93 13.25 4.28 3.29
C GLU A 93 12.85 3.81 1.89
N GLN A 94 13.31 2.62 1.51
CA GLN A 94 13.04 2.03 0.20
C GLN A 94 12.76 0.54 0.33
N LEU A 95 11.70 0.08 -0.34
CA LEU A 95 11.40 -1.34 -0.47
C LEU A 95 11.24 -1.71 -1.94
N GLY A 96 12.20 -2.47 -2.47
CA GLY A 96 12.32 -2.70 -3.90
C GLY A 96 12.48 -1.38 -4.67
N LEU A 97 11.60 -1.13 -5.64
CA LEU A 97 11.62 0.07 -6.48
C LEU A 97 10.82 1.26 -5.89
N PHE A 98 10.29 1.11 -4.68
CA PHE A 98 9.43 2.13 -4.09
C PHE A 98 10.14 2.77 -2.90
N LYS A 99 10.69 3.95 -3.13
CA LYS A 99 11.17 4.86 -2.08
C LYS A 99 10.00 5.62 -1.46
N VAL A 100 10.02 5.81 -0.15
CA VAL A 100 9.07 6.67 0.56
C VAL A 100 9.53 8.13 0.41
N PHE A 101 8.70 8.95 -0.23
CA PHE A 101 8.95 10.38 -0.40
C PHE A 101 8.29 11.21 0.69
N ASN A 102 7.10 10.80 1.14
CA ASN A 102 6.36 11.52 2.16
C ASN A 102 5.39 10.56 2.87
N LYS A 103 5.08 10.86 4.13
CA LYS A 103 4.12 10.14 4.96
C LYS A 103 3.37 11.12 5.86
N THR A 104 2.06 10.91 5.95
CA THR A 104 1.16 11.45 6.97
C THR A 104 0.28 10.31 7.49
N ASP A 105 -0.56 10.56 8.50
CA ASP A 105 -1.48 9.54 9.02
C ASP A 105 -2.43 8.96 7.97
N ASN A 106 -2.77 9.77 6.95
CA ASN A 106 -3.76 9.44 5.94
C ASN A 106 -3.15 9.20 4.54
N GLU A 107 -1.87 9.47 4.34
CA GLU A 107 -1.26 9.34 3.01
C GLU A 107 0.19 8.90 3.08
N VAL A 108 0.58 7.97 2.21
CA VAL A 108 1.98 7.66 1.91
C VAL A 108 2.23 7.91 0.44
N ILE A 109 3.32 8.62 0.14
CA ILE A 109 3.83 8.81 -1.21
C ILE A 109 5.02 7.89 -1.42
N LEU A 110 4.84 6.91 -2.28
CA LEU A 110 5.88 6.00 -2.76
C LEU A 110 6.32 6.43 -4.16
N GLY A 111 7.52 6.08 -4.59
CA GLY A 111 7.95 6.39 -5.96
C GLY A 111 9.41 6.08 -6.24
N GLU A 112 9.88 6.53 -7.39
CA GLU A 112 11.30 6.57 -7.76
C GLU A 112 11.54 7.74 -8.73
N ASP A 113 12.75 8.29 -8.68
CA ASP A 113 13.27 9.19 -9.70
C ASP A 113 14.29 8.46 -10.56
N ASP A 114 14.03 8.33 -11.85
CA ASP A 114 14.88 7.60 -12.79
C ASP A 114 15.21 8.49 -13.99
N LYS A 115 16.25 8.17 -14.75
CA LYS A 115 16.73 8.96 -15.88
C LYS A 115 15.67 9.22 -16.96
N HIS A 116 14.70 8.32 -17.10
CA HIS A 116 13.73 8.34 -18.19
C HIS A 116 12.35 8.86 -17.75
N LEU A 117 11.94 8.55 -16.53
CA LEU A 117 10.73 9.10 -15.93
C LEU A 117 10.84 9.08 -14.41
N ASN A 118 10.10 9.99 -13.79
CA ASN A 118 9.81 9.96 -12.36
C ASN A 118 8.38 9.46 -12.20
N PHE A 119 8.14 8.58 -11.24
CA PHE A 119 6.78 8.18 -10.90
C PHE A 119 6.53 8.34 -9.41
N ARG A 120 5.27 8.62 -9.05
CA ARG A 120 4.78 8.61 -7.68
C ARG A 120 3.51 7.77 -7.60
N VAL A 121 3.34 7.09 -6.48
CA VAL A 121 2.14 6.35 -6.08
C VAL A 121 1.70 6.93 -4.74
N SER A 122 0.54 7.58 -4.73
CA SER A 122 -0.15 7.99 -3.51
C SER A 122 -1.07 6.87 -3.05
N LEU A 123 -0.95 6.52 -1.77
CA LEU A 123 -1.87 5.66 -1.04
C LEU A 123 -2.66 6.54 -0.06
N PHE A 124 -3.81 7.04 -0.49
CA PHE A 124 -4.58 8.06 0.22
C PHE A 124 -5.83 7.47 0.88
N LEU A 125 -5.92 7.62 2.20
CA LEU A 125 -7.09 7.28 3.02
C LEU A 125 -7.92 8.52 3.29
N ASP A 126 -9.17 8.49 2.88
CA ASP A 126 -10.16 9.50 3.22
C ASP A 126 -11.26 8.92 4.10
N LYS A 127 -11.85 9.77 4.95
CA LYS A 127 -13.04 9.38 5.71
C LYS A 127 -14.20 9.24 4.73
N SER A 128 -14.97 8.16 4.83
CA SER A 128 -16.14 8.03 3.98
C SER A 128 -17.16 9.11 4.34
N LYS A 129 -17.68 9.81 3.32
CA LYS A 129 -18.66 10.89 3.50
C LYS A 129 -20.03 10.37 3.95
N THR A 130 -20.33 9.10 3.70
CA THR A 130 -21.66 8.51 3.93
C THR A 130 -21.71 7.57 5.13
N ASP A 131 -20.58 7.02 5.55
CA ASP A 131 -20.54 6.00 6.60
C ASP A 131 -19.25 6.10 7.42
N LYS A 132 -19.36 6.57 8.67
CA LYS A 132 -18.21 6.74 9.57
C LYS A 132 -17.47 5.43 9.89
N THR A 133 -18.07 4.28 9.60
CA THR A 133 -17.44 2.96 9.78
C THR A 133 -16.61 2.52 8.56
N LYS A 134 -16.48 3.38 7.55
CA LYS A 134 -15.78 3.11 6.30
C LYS A 134 -14.77 4.20 5.98
N LYS A 135 -13.72 3.80 5.25
CA LYS A 135 -12.75 4.70 4.63
C LYS A 135 -12.71 4.47 3.13
N ASP A 136 -12.49 5.54 2.40
CA ASP A 136 -12.20 5.49 0.97
C ASP A 136 -10.69 5.43 0.80
N LEU A 137 -10.20 4.32 0.24
CA LEU A 137 -8.80 4.19 -0.15
C LEU A 137 -8.67 4.51 -1.64
N THR A 138 -7.90 5.54 -1.95
CA THR A 138 -7.55 5.93 -3.32
C THR A 138 -6.08 5.66 -3.58
N ILE A 139 -5.79 4.93 -4.66
CA ILE A 139 -4.44 4.80 -5.20
C ILE A 139 -4.35 5.72 -6.41
N SER A 140 -3.41 6.66 -6.39
CA SER A 140 -3.14 7.56 -7.51
C SER A 140 -1.72 7.35 -7.99
N THR A 141 -1.53 7.17 -9.30
CA THR A 141 -0.20 7.12 -9.90
C THR A 141 0.02 8.31 -10.79
N THR A 142 1.13 9.02 -10.58
CA THR A 142 1.56 10.13 -11.41
C THR A 142 2.89 9.82 -12.06
N VAL A 143 3.09 10.32 -13.28
CA VAL A 143 4.34 10.16 -14.03
C VAL A 143 4.75 11.49 -14.65
N GLU A 144 6.04 11.77 -14.58
CA GLU A 144 6.72 12.87 -15.26
C GLU A 144 7.78 12.28 -16.18
N PHE A 145 7.70 12.60 -17.48
CA PHE A 145 8.71 12.14 -18.43
C PHE A 145 9.91 13.08 -18.43
N ASN A 146 11.10 12.52 -18.23
CA ASN A 146 12.34 13.29 -18.29
C ASN A 146 12.88 13.41 -19.73
N ASN A 147 12.46 12.51 -20.63
CA ASN A 147 12.86 12.49 -22.04
C ASN A 147 11.90 11.67 -22.92
N LEU A 148 12.14 11.69 -24.23
CA LEU A 148 11.35 10.95 -25.22
C LEU A 148 11.37 9.42 -24.99
N PHE A 149 12.50 8.89 -24.51
CA PHE A 149 12.61 7.47 -24.16
C PHE A 149 11.64 7.10 -23.03
N GLY A 150 11.49 7.95 -22.01
CA GLY A 150 10.48 7.77 -20.95
C GLY A 150 9.05 7.68 -21.49
N ARG A 151 8.71 8.54 -22.46
CA ARG A 151 7.40 8.51 -23.12
C ARG A 151 7.19 7.20 -23.89
N LEU A 152 8.18 6.77 -24.67
CA LEU A 152 8.13 5.52 -25.44
C LEU A 152 8.05 4.29 -24.53
N TYR A 153 8.82 4.27 -23.44
CA TYR A 153 8.81 3.23 -22.41
C TYR A 153 7.43 3.11 -21.73
N PHE A 154 6.77 4.24 -21.48
CA PHE A 154 5.49 4.23 -20.78
C PHE A 154 4.29 3.80 -21.65
N LEU A 155 4.39 3.90 -22.99
CA LEU A 155 3.33 3.48 -23.90
C LEU A 155 2.84 2.04 -23.65
N PRO A 156 3.72 1.02 -23.62
CA PRO A 156 3.30 -0.34 -23.29
C PRO A 156 2.93 -0.51 -21.81
N VAL A 157 3.51 0.25 -20.88
CA VAL A 157 3.23 0.14 -19.43
C VAL A 157 1.82 0.65 -19.09
N ARG A 158 1.37 1.73 -19.71
CA ARG A 158 0.08 2.40 -19.45
C ARG A 158 -1.13 1.46 -19.49
N PRO A 159 -1.35 0.61 -20.52
CA PRO A 159 -2.48 -0.32 -20.53
C PRO A 159 -2.39 -1.32 -19.38
N PHE A 160 -1.23 -1.93 -19.11
CA PHE A 160 -1.07 -2.84 -17.98
C PHE A 160 -1.35 -2.16 -16.64
N HIS A 161 -0.89 -0.93 -16.47
CA HIS A 161 -1.09 -0.15 -15.25
C HIS A 161 -2.58 -0.02 -14.90
N LYS A 162 -3.42 0.28 -15.90
CA LYS A 162 -4.89 0.38 -15.73
C LYS A 162 -5.55 -0.93 -15.27
N PHE A 163 -4.93 -2.09 -15.51
CA PHE A 163 -5.42 -3.39 -15.05
C PHE A 163 -4.82 -3.81 -13.70
N ILE A 164 -3.53 -3.53 -13.50
CA ILE A 164 -2.78 -3.92 -12.30
C ILE A 164 -3.29 -3.17 -11.07
N VAL A 165 -3.42 -1.84 -11.16
CA VAL A 165 -3.74 -1.01 -9.98
C VAL A 165 -5.10 -1.36 -9.35
N PRO A 166 -6.20 -1.54 -10.11
CA PRO A 166 -7.46 -2.01 -9.52
C PRO A 166 -7.34 -3.38 -8.85
N THR A 167 -6.49 -4.26 -9.38
CA THR A 167 -6.26 -5.59 -8.81
C THR A 167 -5.47 -5.49 -7.51
N MET A 168 -4.42 -4.67 -7.49
CA MET A 168 -3.64 -4.38 -6.28
C MET A 168 -4.52 -3.76 -5.21
N LEU A 169 -5.35 -2.77 -5.55
CA LEU A 169 -6.27 -2.13 -4.62
C LEU A 169 -7.25 -3.14 -3.99
N LYS A 170 -7.76 -4.10 -4.78
CA LYS A 170 -8.58 -5.19 -4.23
C LYS A 170 -7.81 -6.06 -3.24
N GLY A 171 -6.57 -6.40 -3.56
CA GLY A 171 -5.70 -7.18 -2.70
C GLY A 171 -5.42 -6.45 -1.38
N ILE A 172 -5.06 -5.17 -1.44
CA ILE A 172 -4.73 -4.33 -0.29
C ILE A 172 -5.89 -4.29 0.70
N ILE A 173 -7.09 -3.96 0.21
CA ILE A 173 -8.25 -3.87 1.09
C ILE A 173 -8.56 -5.24 1.73
N LYS A 174 -8.46 -6.33 0.96
CA LYS A 174 -8.65 -7.69 1.50
C LYS A 174 -7.62 -8.02 2.58
N GLU A 175 -6.36 -7.67 2.36
CA GLU A 175 -5.28 -7.93 3.31
C GLU A 175 -5.49 -7.16 4.62
N VAL A 176 -5.81 -5.87 4.52
CA VAL A 176 -6.08 -5.02 5.69
C VAL A 176 -7.29 -5.52 6.49
N GLU A 177 -8.39 -5.88 5.82
CA GLU A 177 -9.56 -6.46 6.47
C GLU A 177 -9.24 -7.80 7.16
N ASN A 178 -8.42 -8.65 6.54
CA ASN A 178 -7.98 -9.92 7.13
C ASN A 178 -7.13 -9.71 8.38
N GLN A 179 -6.13 -8.83 8.32
CA GLN A 179 -5.25 -8.55 9.46
C GLN A 179 -6.05 -8.02 10.67
N ARG A 180 -7.01 -7.14 10.41
CA ARG A 180 -7.93 -6.63 11.43
C ARG A 180 -8.79 -7.74 12.06
N ASN A 181 -9.37 -8.61 11.23
CA ASN A 181 -10.15 -9.75 11.73
C ASN A 181 -9.31 -10.70 12.60
N LEU A 182 -8.05 -10.93 12.23
CA LEU A 182 -7.12 -11.75 13.03
C LEU A 182 -6.77 -11.10 14.37
N TYR A 183 -6.53 -9.79 14.37
CA TYR A 183 -6.30 -9.02 15.60
C TYR A 183 -7.50 -9.10 16.56
N GLU A 184 -8.71 -8.86 16.06
CA GLU A 184 -9.94 -8.93 16.87
C GLU A 184 -10.19 -10.34 17.43
N ARG A 185 -9.89 -11.39 16.65
CA ARG A 185 -10.00 -12.78 17.13
C ARG A 185 -9.03 -13.06 18.28
N LYS A 186 -7.77 -12.62 18.16
CA LYS A 186 -6.76 -12.76 19.24
C LYS A 186 -7.15 -12.00 20.51
N LYS A 187 -7.69 -10.79 20.37
CA LYS A 187 -8.16 -9.94 21.48
C LYS A 187 -9.33 -10.58 22.25
N ARG A 188 -10.22 -11.29 21.56
CA ARG A 188 -11.32 -12.03 22.21
C ARG A 188 -10.81 -13.26 22.97
N THR A 189 -9.87 -14.01 22.41
CA THR A 189 -9.31 -15.19 23.08
C THR A 189 -8.51 -14.83 24.33
N THR A 190 -7.76 -13.73 24.32
CA THR A 190 -7.02 -13.27 25.51
C THR A 190 -7.93 -12.74 26.62
N LYS A 191 -9.03 -12.04 26.27
CA LYS A 191 -10.05 -11.61 27.26
C LYS A 191 -10.82 -12.79 27.87
N SER A 192 -11.11 -13.83 27.07
CA SER A 192 -11.80 -15.04 27.54
C SER A 192 -10.96 -15.85 28.53
N GLY A 193 -9.65 -15.93 28.34
CA GLY A 193 -8.73 -16.63 29.25
C GLY A 193 -8.52 -15.92 30.60
N HIS A 194 -8.75 -14.61 30.67
CA HIS A 194 -8.63 -13.85 31.91
C HIS A 194 -9.87 -13.99 32.83
N CYS A 195 -11.01 -14.44 32.29
CA CYS A 195 -12.24 -14.65 33.07
C CYS A 195 -12.27 -16.01 33.80
N THR A 196 -11.39 -16.96 33.45
CA THR A 196 -11.37 -18.31 34.02
C THR A 196 -10.40 -18.50 35.19
N GLU A 197 -9.50 -17.55 35.45
CA GLU A 197 -8.52 -17.65 36.56
C GLU A 197 -8.95 -16.99 37.87
N THR A 198 -9.98 -16.13 37.86
CA THR A 198 -10.43 -15.41 39.07
C THR A 198 -11.52 -16.14 39.87
N HIS A 199 -11.88 -17.37 39.51
CA HIS A 199 -12.87 -18.17 40.27
C HIS A 199 -12.30 -19.43 40.94
N ASN A 200 -11.01 -19.72 40.79
CA ASN A 200 -10.40 -20.92 41.40
C ASN A 200 -9.47 -20.63 42.59
N LYS A 201 -9.52 -19.42 43.16
CA LYS A 201 -8.72 -19.01 44.33
C LYS A 201 -9.53 -18.75 45.61
N GLN A 202 -10.81 -19.13 45.67
CA GLN A 202 -11.65 -18.97 46.87
C GLN A 202 -12.15 -20.28 47.49
N ILE A 203 -11.64 -21.44 47.06
CA ILE A 203 -12.00 -22.76 47.62
C ILE A 203 -10.74 -23.50 48.09
N ILE A 204 -9.82 -22.82 48.79
CA ILE A 204 -8.76 -23.46 49.58
C ILE A 204 -8.47 -22.52 50.74
N ASP A 205 -9.37 -22.45 51.73
CA ASP A 205 -9.11 -21.94 53.09
C ASP A 205 -10.38 -22.10 53.94
N ARG A 206 -10.84 -23.34 54.07
CA ARG A 206 -11.71 -23.80 55.17
C ARG A 206 -11.36 -25.26 55.46
N ASN A 207 -10.42 -25.46 56.37
CA ASN A 207 -10.35 -26.55 57.33
C ASN A 207 -9.21 -26.27 58.30
#